data_AF-A0A936UGF3-F1
#
_entry.id   AF-A0A936UGF3-F1
#
_cell.length_a   1.000
_cell.length_b   1.000
_cell.length_c   1.000
_cell.angle_alpha   90.00
_cell.angle_beta   90.00
_cell.angle_gamma   90.00
#
_symmetry.space_group_name_H-M   'P 1'
#
loop_
_entity.id
_entity.type
_entity.pdbx_description
1 polymer ?
#
loop_
_entity_poly.entity_id
_entity_poly.type
_entity_poly.pdbx_seq_one_letter_code
_entity_poly.pdbx_strand_id
1 'polypeptide(L)' 'MKTSKTEHWSAKLARVGNQAVRNAQARNRELGIANRYSLNGRLVGAVSVTTVKAGAKTKLR' A
#
# COMPACT_ATOMS: atom_id res chain seq x y z
N MET A 1 25.09 17.29 -18.13
CA MET A 1 23.67 17.67 -17.91
C MET A 1 23.58 18.39 -16.57
N LYS A 2 23.20 19.67 -16.54
CA LYS A 2 23.06 20.43 -15.28
C LYS A 2 21.63 20.18 -14.76
N THR A 3 21.47 19.27 -13.80
CA THR A 3 20.16 19.04 -13.15
C THR A 3 19.75 20.33 -12.44
N SER A 4 18.60 20.90 -12.82
CA SER A 4 18.13 22.15 -12.23
C SER A 4 17.80 21.93 -10.75
N LYS A 5 18.01 22.94 -9.87
CA LYS A 5 17.68 22.84 -8.43
C LYS A 5 16.23 22.35 -8.21
N THR A 6 15.34 22.63 -9.14
CA THR A 6 13.92 22.24 -9.18
C THR A 6 13.72 20.72 -9.32
N GLU A 7 14.55 20.04 -10.11
CA GLU A 7 14.55 18.57 -10.24
C GLU A 7 15.00 17.89 -8.95
N HIS A 8 15.92 18.52 -8.21
CA HIS A 8 16.42 17.97 -6.94
C HIS A 8 15.35 18.00 -5.83
N TRP A 9 14.55 19.06 -5.76
CA TRP A 9 13.46 19.18 -4.78
C TRP A 9 12.30 18.21 -5.06
N SER A 10 11.92 18.06 -6.32
CA SER A 10 10.86 17.12 -6.73
C SER A 10 11.26 15.67 -6.48
N ALA A 11 12.51 15.28 -6.78
CA ALA A 11 13.02 13.95 -6.46
C ALA A 11 13.02 13.67 -4.94
N LYS A 12 13.37 14.69 -4.12
CA LYS A 12 13.36 14.56 -2.66
C LYS A 12 11.94 14.39 -2.10
N LEU A 13 10.97 15.15 -2.60
CA LEU A 13 9.56 15.03 -2.22
C LEU A 13 8.98 13.67 -2.63
N ALA A 14 9.28 13.21 -3.85
CA ALA A 14 8.87 11.89 -4.31
C ALA A 14 9.45 10.77 -3.43
N ARG A 15 10.71 10.89 -3.01
CA ARG A 15 11.35 9.93 -2.09
C ARG A 15 10.67 9.89 -0.73
N VAL A 16 10.37 11.06 -0.14
CA VAL A 16 9.68 11.17 1.15
C VAL A 16 8.26 10.61 1.06
N GLY A 17 7.50 10.97 0.02
CA GLY A 17 6.16 10.44 -0.21
C GLY A 17 6.15 8.92 -0.36
N ASN A 18 7.07 8.38 -1.15
CA ASN A 18 7.22 6.93 -1.32
C ASN A 18 7.54 6.21 -0.01
N GLN A 19 8.38 6.80 0.84
CA GLN A 19 8.70 6.23 2.15
C GLN A 19 7.48 6.22 3.07
N ALA A 20 6.73 7.32 3.11
CA ALA A 20 5.51 7.43 3.91
C ALA A 20 4.45 6.40 3.49
N VAL A 21 4.23 6.22 2.18
CA VAL A 21 3.31 5.21 1.65
C VAL A 21 3.73 3.79 2.06
N ARG A 22 5.02 3.46 1.95
CA ARG A 22 5.55 2.15 2.36
C ARG A 22 5.37 1.90 3.85
N ASN A 23 5.64 2.89 4.69
CA ASN A 23 5.45 2.79 6.14
C ASN A 23 3.97 2.58 6.50
N ALA A 24 3.06 3.34 5.88
CA ALA A 24 1.62 3.17 6.09
C ALA A 24 1.15 1.78 5.64
N GLN A 25 1.63 1.29 4.50
CA GLN A 25 1.30 -0.05 4.01
C GLN A 25 1.83 -1.17 4.92
N ALA A 26 3.03 -1.01 5.47
CA ALA A 26 3.60 -1.93 6.44
C ALA A 26 2.78 -1.95 7.74
N ARG A 27 2.40 -0.78 8.25
CA ARG A 27 1.56 -0.67 9.44
C ARG A 27 0.15 -1.26 9.23
N ASN A 28 -0.42 -1.05 8.04
CA ASN A 28 -1.69 -1.69 7.69
C ASN A 28 -1.58 -3.22 7.67
N ARG A 29 -0.44 -3.79 7.25
CA ARG A 29 -0.20 -5.24 7.35
C ARG A 29 -0.15 -5.72 8.79
N GLU A 30 0.52 -5.00 9.67
CA GLU A 30 0.58 -5.32 11.11
C GLU A 30 -0.80 -5.25 11.78
N LEU A 31 -1.62 -4.29 11.37
CA LEU A 31 -2.97 -4.08 11.92
C LEU A 31 -4.04 -4.96 11.25
N GLY A 32 -3.68 -5.78 10.25
CA GLY A 32 -4.65 -6.56 9.47
C GLY A 32 -5.59 -5.70 8.60
N ILE A 33 -5.24 -4.43 8.37
CA ILE A 33 -6.00 -3.51 7.53
C ILE A 33 -5.59 -3.72 6.07
N ALA A 34 -6.57 -3.82 5.17
CA ALA A 34 -6.32 -3.98 3.75
C ALA A 34 -5.74 -2.69 3.14
N ASN A 35 -4.64 -2.83 2.38
CA ASN A 35 -4.08 -1.73 1.61
C ASN A 35 -4.89 -1.52 0.33
N ARG A 36 -5.35 -0.30 0.05
CA ARG A 36 -6.00 0.07 -1.22
C ARG A 36 -5.14 1.06 -2.00
N TYR A 37 -4.91 0.78 -3.27
CA TYR A 37 -4.15 1.67 -4.16
C TYR A 37 -4.60 1.47 -5.60
N SER A 38 -4.30 2.45 -6.47
CA SER A 38 -4.58 2.34 -7.90
C SER A 38 -3.37 1.69 -8.61
N LEU A 39 -3.62 0.62 -9.37
CA LEU A 39 -2.65 -0.02 -10.25
C LEU A 39 -3.19 0.06 -11.67
N ASN A 40 -2.51 0.82 -12.55
CA ASN A 40 -2.94 1.04 -13.94
C ASN A 40 -4.38 1.55 -14.07
N GLY A 41 -4.78 2.49 -13.21
CA GLY A 41 -6.13 3.08 -13.21
C GLY A 41 -7.21 2.18 -12.58
N ARG A 42 -6.86 0.99 -12.09
CA ARG A 42 -7.78 0.08 -11.40
C ARG A 42 -7.50 0.11 -9.90
N LEU A 43 -8.54 0.29 -9.10
CA LEU A 43 -8.43 0.18 -7.64
C LEU A 43 -8.17 -1.28 -7.26
N VAL A 44 -7.03 -1.53 -6.63
CA VAL A 44 -6.59 -2.83 -6.14
C VAL A 44 -6.52 -2.79 -4.62
N GLY A 45 -7.14 -3.79 -3.98
CA GLY A 45 -7.02 -4.04 -2.56
C GLY A 45 -6.05 -5.19 -2.31
N ALA A 46 -4.90 -4.92 -1.70
CA ALA A 46 -4.06 -5.96 -1.12
C ALA A 46 -4.52 -6.20 0.32
N VAL A 47 -5.38 -7.21 0.50
CA VAL A 47 -5.69 -7.73 1.83
C VAL A 47 -4.48 -8.55 2.26
N SER A 48 -3.82 -8.15 3.33
CA SER A 48 -2.98 -9.10 4.08
C SER A 48 -3.99 -10.12 4.58
N VAL A 49 -4.12 -11.25 3.91
CA VAL A 49 -4.91 -12.36 4.42
C VAL A 49 -4.13 -12.87 5.63
N THR A 50 -4.25 -12.19 6.77
CA THR A 50 -4.27 -12.90 8.03
C THR A 50 -5.49 -13.79 7.88
N THR A 51 -5.23 -15.02 7.44
CA THR A 51 -6.17 -16.12 7.54
C THR A 51 -6.44 -16.27 9.03
N VAL A 52 -7.28 -15.42 9.60
CA VAL A 52 -8.01 -15.78 10.80
C VAL A 52 -8.81 -16.96 10.31
N LYS A 53 -8.41 -18.15 10.77
CA LYS A 53 -9.04 -19.43 10.48
C LYS A 53 -10.48 -19.33 10.99
N ALA A 54 -11.34 -18.67 10.21
CA ALA A 54 -12.73 -18.47 10.53
C ALA A 54 -13.36 -19.84 10.35
N GLY A 55 -13.62 -20.53 11.47
CA GLY A 55 -14.46 -21.72 11.54
C GLY A 55 -15.91 -21.40 11.19
N ALA A 56 -16.17 -20.83 10.02
CA ALA A 56 -17.51 -20.61 9.49
C ALA A 56 -17.86 -21.80 8.60
N LYS A 57 -18.59 -22.75 9.18
CA LYS A 57 -19.24 -23.84 8.46
C LYS A 57 -20.23 -23.23 7.45
N THR A 58 -19.84 -23.15 6.18
CA THR A 58 -20.82 -22.93 5.11
C THR A 58 -21.34 -24.29 4.66
N LYS A 59 -22.43 -24.73 5.30
CA LYS A 59 -23.27 -25.82 4.79
C LYS A 59 -24.28 -25.18 3.84
N LEU A 60 -23.99 -25.17 2.55
CA LEU A 60 -24.98 -24.88 1.52
C LEU A 60 -25.77 -26.18 1.29
N ARG A 61 -27.06 -26.16 1.61
CA ARG A 61 -28.01 -27.24 1.32
C ARG A 61 -29.15 -26.63 0.53
#